data_AF-A0A256XL65-F1
#
_entry.id   AF-A0A256XL65-F1
#
_cell.length_a   1.000
_cell.length_b   1.000
_cell.length_c   1.000
_cell.angle_alpha   90.00
_cell.angle_beta   90.00
_cell.angle_gamma   90.00
#
_symmetry.space_group_name_H-M   'P 1'
#
loop_
_entity.id
_entity.type
_entity.pdbx_description
1 polymer ?
#
loop_
_entity_poly.entity_id
_entity_poly.type
_entity_poly.pdbx_seq_one_letter_code
_entity_poly.pdbx_strand_id
1 'polypeptide(L)'
;MDTCEHCGKELKEQANFCWNCGNPIKDIENEEFNVDSDDLIKTVKKIIHEGNVRRILIKDEKGNRLLEIPVAIGVIGVVVAPWLAALGAIAAIVTKCKIEIIRIKT
;
A
#
# COMPACT_ATOMS: atom_id res chain seq x y z
N MET A 1 -17.83 4.49 -7.61
CA MET A 1 -18.57 3.98 -8.78
C MET A 1 -17.66 4.22 -9.96
N ASP A 2 -16.83 3.23 -10.23
CA ASP A 2 -15.72 3.38 -11.16
C ASP A 2 -16.23 3.25 -12.59
N THR A 3 -15.70 4.10 -13.47
CA THR A 3 -16.02 4.09 -14.89
C THR A 3 -14.79 3.65 -15.67
N CYS A 4 -15.01 2.89 -16.74
CA CYS A 4 -13.90 2.44 -17.58
C CYS A 4 -13.27 3.62 -18.32
N GLU A 5 -11.97 3.87 -18.11
CA GLU A 5 -11.23 4.94 -18.79
C GLU A 5 -11.16 4.76 -20.32
N HIS A 6 -11.39 3.54 -20.82
CA HIS A 6 -11.36 3.24 -22.26
C HIS A 6 -12.72 3.41 -22.94
N CYS A 7 -13.82 2.96 -22.32
CA CYS A 7 -15.13 2.95 -22.97
C CYS A 7 -16.26 3.67 -22.21
N GLY A 8 -15.95 4.30 -21.06
CA GLY A 8 -16.89 5.13 -20.29
C GLY A 8 -18.06 4.39 -19.64
N LYS A 9 -18.07 3.06 -19.63
CA LYS A 9 -19.14 2.26 -18.99
C LYS A 9 -18.91 2.12 -17.50
N GLU A 10 -20.01 2.08 -16.76
CA GLU A 10 -20.03 1.77 -15.33
C GLU A 10 -19.51 0.36 -15.09
N LEU A 11 -18.60 0.27 -14.13
CA LEU A 11 -17.98 -0.97 -13.69
C LEU A 11 -18.78 -1.54 -12.53
N LYS A 12 -18.96 -2.86 -12.55
CA LYS A 12 -19.50 -3.58 -11.38
C LYS A 12 -18.42 -3.57 -10.29
N GLU A 13 -18.83 -3.49 -9.03
CA GLU A 13 -17.90 -3.61 -7.90
C GLU A 13 -17.08 -4.91 -8.04
N GLN A 14 -15.75 -4.80 -7.92
CA GLN A 14 -14.79 -5.92 -7.95
C GLN A 14 -14.63 -6.59 -9.34
N ALA A 15 -14.71 -5.82 -10.42
CA ALA A 15 -14.52 -6.35 -11.78
C ALA A 15 -13.07 -6.16 -12.26
N ASN A 16 -12.33 -7.27 -12.41
CA ASN A 16 -10.96 -7.26 -12.96
C ASN A 16 -10.88 -6.79 -14.43
N PHE A 17 -11.99 -6.87 -15.18
CA PHE A 17 -12.06 -6.49 -16.60
C PHE A 17 -13.37 -5.77 -16.90
N CYS A 18 -13.32 -4.81 -17.82
CA CYS A 18 -14.53 -4.13 -18.29
C CYS A 18 -15.39 -5.11 -19.09
N TRP A 19 -16.61 -5.37 -18.61
CA TRP A 19 -17.57 -6.27 -19.27
C TRP A 19 -17.94 -5.85 -20.70
N ASN A 20 -17.78 -4.56 -21.04
CA ASN A 20 -18.13 -4.02 -22.36
C ASN A 20 -16.96 -4.03 -23.35
N CYS A 21 -15.73 -3.69 -22.93
CA CYS A 21 -14.59 -3.55 -23.85
C CYS A 21 -13.41 -4.49 -23.59
N GLY A 22 -13.43 -5.25 -22.49
CA GLY A 22 -12.36 -6.20 -22.15
C GLY A 22 -11.08 -5.56 -21.60
N ASN A 23 -11.00 -4.22 -21.46
CA ASN A 23 -9.83 -3.57 -20.87
C ASN A 23 -9.68 -4.00 -19.39
N PRO A 24 -8.47 -4.37 -18.93
CA PRO A 24 -8.26 -4.68 -17.52
C PRO A 24 -8.53 -3.43 -16.68
N ILE A 25 -9.28 -3.61 -15.60
CA ILE A 25 -9.50 -2.58 -14.60
C ILE A 25 -8.59 -2.95 -13.44
N LYS A 26 -7.65 -2.06 -13.12
CA LYS A 26 -6.84 -2.22 -11.91
C LYS A 26 -7.67 -1.69 -10.75
N ASP A 27 -8.41 -2.57 -10.07
CA ASP A 27 -8.97 -2.24 -8.76
C ASP A 27 -7.81 -2.06 -7.77
N ILE A 28 -7.48 -0.81 -7.49
CA ILE A 28 -6.48 -0.41 -6.51
C ILE A 28 -7.23 -0.03 -5.23
N GLU A 29 -7.18 -0.88 -4.22
CA GLU A 29 -7.71 -0.58 -2.90
C GLU A 29 -6.62 0.17 -2.12
N ASN A 30 -6.92 1.41 -1.72
CA ASN A 30 -6.09 2.18 -0.81
C ASN A 30 -6.68 2.07 0.59
N GLU A 31 -5.91 1.51 1.52
CA GLU A 31 -6.29 1.43 2.93
C GLU A 31 -5.35 2.30 3.76
N GLU A 32 -5.90 3.22 4.54
CA GLU A 32 -5.13 4.07 5.45
C GLU A 32 -5.32 3.60 6.90
N PHE A 33 -4.20 3.36 7.58
CA PHE A 33 -4.14 2.98 8.98
C PHE A 33 -3.39 4.06 9.75
N ASN A 34 -3.97 4.53 10.86
CA ASN A 34 -3.23 5.33 11.84
C ASN A 34 -2.59 4.36 12.83
N VAL A 35 -1.27 4.41 12.97
CA VAL A 35 -0.53 3.48 13.83
C VAL A 35 0.43 4.28 14.70
N ASP A 36 0.47 3.96 15.99
CA ASP A 36 1.49 4.50 16.90
C ASP A 36 2.89 4.02 16.50
N SER A 37 3.89 4.84 16.80
CA SER A 37 5.26 4.66 16.31
C SER A 37 5.90 3.36 16.78
N ASP A 38 5.56 2.90 17.99
CA ASP A 38 6.03 1.62 18.55
C ASP A 38 5.43 0.38 17.84
N ASP A 39 4.24 0.52 17.24
CA ASP A 39 3.54 -0.56 16.54
C ASP A 39 3.67 -0.50 15.01
N LEU A 40 4.26 0.58 14.49
CA LEU A 40 4.50 0.77 13.06
C LEU A 40 5.30 -0.39 12.45
N ILE A 41 6.44 -0.74 13.06
CA ILE A 41 7.33 -1.80 12.55
C ILE A 41 6.63 -3.17 12.59
N LYS A 42 5.89 -3.47 13.66
CA LYS A 42 5.15 -4.73 13.79
C LYS A 42 4.06 -4.83 12.73
N THR A 43 3.34 -3.73 12.51
CA THR A 43 2.25 -3.65 11.53
C THR A 43 2.79 -3.84 10.12
N VAL A 44 3.84 -3.09 9.74
CA VAL A 44 4.51 -3.25 8.43
C VAL A 44 5.01 -4.67 8.22
N LYS A 45 5.65 -5.29 9.21
CA LYS A 45 6.08 -6.69 9.12
C LYS A 45 4.91 -7.65 8.91
N LYS A 46 3.81 -7.47 9.64
CA LYS A 46 2.60 -8.29 9.48
C LYS A 46 2.01 -8.15 8.07
N ILE A 47 1.89 -6.92 7.58
CA ILE A 47 1.39 -6.62 6.22
C ILE A 47 2.26 -7.28 5.15
N ILE A 48 3.59 -7.18 5.29
CA ILE A 48 4.54 -7.83 4.37
C ILE A 48 4.37 -9.35 4.41
N HIS A 49 4.15 -9.92 5.61
CA HIS A 49 3.95 -11.36 5.79
C HIS A 49 2.64 -11.87 5.19
N GLU A 50 1.57 -11.06 5.22
CA GLU A 50 0.31 -11.37 4.53
C GLU A 50 0.48 -11.48 3.00
N GLY A 51 1.51 -10.84 2.42
CA GLY A 51 1.86 -11.00 1.00
C GLY A 51 0.86 -10.42 -0.01
N ASN A 52 -0.28 -9.88 0.46
CA ASN A 52 -1.35 -9.34 -0.38
C ASN A 52 -1.20 -7.83 -0.67
N VAL A 53 -0.03 -7.27 -0.38
CA VAL A 53 0.25 -5.84 -0.54
C VAL A 53 1.32 -5.68 -1.60
N ARG A 54 1.17 -4.68 -2.47
CA ARG A 54 2.19 -4.35 -3.49
C ARG A 54 3.02 -3.13 -3.11
N ARG A 55 2.44 -2.18 -2.39
CA ARG A 55 3.11 -0.94 -2.00
C ARG A 55 2.64 -0.48 -0.63
N ILE A 56 3.59 -0.07 0.21
CA ILE A 56 3.33 0.57 1.50
C ILE A 56 3.89 2.00 1.40
N LEU A 57 3.04 2.98 1.65
CA LEU A 57 3.39 4.38 1.83
C LEU A 57 3.35 4.72 3.32
N ILE A 58 4.37 5.40 3.80
CA ILE A 58 4.43 5.92 5.16
C ILE A 58 4.35 7.44 5.05
N LYS A 59 3.39 8.03 5.76
CA LYS A 59 3.16 9.47 5.81
C LYS A 59 3.30 9.99 7.24
N ASP A 60 3.71 11.24 7.39
CA ASP A 60 3.65 11.95 8.67
C ASP A 60 2.22 12.46 8.96
N GLU A 61 1.93 12.93 10.17
CA GLU A 61 0.62 13.54 10.54
C GLU A 61 0.17 14.66 9.58
N LYS A 62 1.11 15.42 9.02
CA LYS A 62 0.90 16.48 8.01
C LYS A 62 0.65 15.94 6.60
N GLY A 63 0.68 14.62 6.41
CA GLY A 63 0.44 13.97 5.12
C GLY A 63 1.65 13.90 4.18
N ASN A 64 2.84 14.31 4.63
CA ASN A 64 4.05 14.21 3.81
C ASN A 64 4.51 12.76 3.70
N ARG A 65 4.86 12.33 2.48
CA ARG A 65 5.36 10.97 2.20
C ARG A 65 6.79 10.86 2.72
N LEU A 66 6.99 10.06 3.76
CA LEU A 66 8.29 9.83 4.39
C LEU A 66 9.03 8.66 3.75
N LEU A 67 8.31 7.58 3.44
CA LEU A 67 8.89 6.37 2.90
C LEU A 67 7.92 5.63 2.00
N GLU A 68 8.45 4.98 0.97
CA GLU A 68 7.71 4.09 0.09
C GLU A 68 8.43 2.75 0.00
N ILE A 69 7.70 1.66 0.24
CA ILE A 69 8.21 0.29 0.28
C ILE A 69 7.43 -0.56 -0.73
N PRO A 70 8.06 -1.04 -1.81
CA PRO A 70 7.47 -2.05 -2.69
C PRO A 70 7.53 -3.42 -2.01
N VAL A 71 6.37 -4.06 -1.87
CA VAL A 71 6.24 -5.40 -1.30
C VAL A 71 6.06 -6.36 -2.46
N ALA A 72 7.16 -7.01 -2.86
CA ALA A 72 7.18 -7.99 -3.94
C ALA A 72 7.84 -9.28 -3.48
N ILE A 73 7.31 -10.41 -3.93
CA ILE A 73 7.67 -11.78 -3.51
C ILE A 73 9.18 -12.08 -3.70
N GLY A 74 9.89 -11.37 -4.58
CA GLY A 74 11.33 -11.51 -4.81
C GLY A 74 12.25 -10.56 -4.03
N VAL A 75 11.70 -9.65 -3.21
CA VAL A 75 12.46 -8.53 -2.59
C VAL A 75 12.78 -8.77 -1.11
N ILE A 76 12.23 -9.84 -0.52
CA ILE A 76 12.16 -10.07 0.92
C ILE A 76 13.55 -10.22 1.59
N GLY A 77 14.57 -10.68 0.85
CA GLY A 77 15.90 -10.96 1.42
C GLY A 77 16.94 -9.84 1.33
N VAL A 78 16.93 -9.00 0.29
CA VAL A 78 18.05 -8.07 0.00
C VAL A 78 17.70 -6.60 0.26
N VAL A 79 16.44 -6.20 0.08
CA VAL A 79 16.05 -4.77 0.11
C VAL A 79 15.15 -4.40 1.29
N VAL A 80 14.59 -5.38 2.01
CA VAL A 80 13.74 -5.13 3.19
C VAL A 80 14.51 -4.50 4.35
N ALA A 81 15.78 -4.87 4.56
CA ALA A 81 16.59 -4.35 5.65
C ALA A 81 16.79 -2.82 5.60
N PRO A 82 17.16 -2.20 4.46
CA PRO A 82 17.22 -0.74 4.31
C PRO A 82 15.94 -0.02 4.71
N TRP A 83 14.77 -0.50 4.28
CA TRP A 83 13.50 0.15 4.58
C TRP A 83 13.11 0.00 6.06
N LEU A 84 13.30 -1.19 6.66
CA LEU A 84 13.06 -1.37 8.08
C LEU A 84 14.00 -0.49 8.95
N ALA A 85 15.25 -0.32 8.54
CA ALA A 85 16.19 0.57 9.21
C ALA A 85 15.74 2.05 9.11
N ALA A 86 15.32 2.48 7.92
CA ALA A 86 14.78 3.82 7.70
C ALA A 86 13.50 4.06 8.53
N LEU A 87 12.59 3.08 8.58
CA LEU A 87 11.41 3.11 9.44
C LEU A 87 11.78 3.24 10.92
N GLY A 88 12.77 2.49 11.39
CA GLY A 88 13.25 2.58 12.77
C GLY A 88 13.81 3.96 13.12
N ALA A 89 14.57 4.56 12.21
CA ALA A 89 15.09 5.91 12.39
C ALA A 89 13.97 6.97 12.42
N ILE A 90 12.97 6.85 11.54
CA ILE A 90 11.82 7.76 11.49
C ILE A 90 10.93 7.60 12.74
N ALA A 91 10.64 6.37 13.15
CA ALA A 91 9.82 6.07 14.33
C ALA A 91 10.46 6.52 15.64
N ALA A 92 11.79 6.66 15.69
CA ALA A 92 12.49 7.20 16.86
C ALA A 92 12.34 8.73 16.99
N ILE A 93 12.01 9.43 15.90
CA ILE A 93 11.94 10.90 15.85
C ILE A 93 10.48 11.38 15.84
N VAL A 94 9.61 10.67 15.13
CA VAL A 94 8.21 11.03 14.94
C VAL A 94 7.35 10.17 15.88
N THR A 95 6.50 10.81 16.68
CA THR A 95 5.62 10.13 17.65
C THR A 95 4.35 9.56 17.04
N LYS A 96 3.89 10.08 15.89
CA LYS A 96 2.69 9.61 15.19
C LYS A 96 2.90 9.53 13.68
N CYS A 97 2.51 8.41 13.09
CA CYS A 97 2.65 8.15 11.66
C CYS A 97 1.35 7.60 11.06
N LYS A 98 1.13 7.88 9.78
CA LYS A 98 0.06 7.30 8.98
C LYS A 98 0.66 6.29 8.01
N ILE A 99 0.07 5.10 7.94
CA ILE A 99 0.46 4.06 6.98
C ILE A 99 -0.65 3.97 5.93
N GLU A 100 -0.31 4.27 4.69
CA GLU A 100 -1.18 4.05 3.53
C GLU A 100 -0.72 2.79 2.81
N ILE A 101 -1.62 1.87 2.60
CA ILE A 101 -1.35 0.58 1.95
C ILE A 101 -2.08 0.56 0.63
N ILE A 102 -1.35 0.24 -0.42
CA ILE A 102 -1.91 0.01 -1.74
C ILE A 102 -2.00 -1.50 -1.96
N ARG A 103 -3.23 -2.02 -1.85
CA ARG A 103 -3.58 -3.40 -2.18
C ARG A 103 -4.05 -3.47 -3.62
N ILE A 104 -3.74 -4.58 -4.28
CA ILE A 104 -4.32 -4.91 -5.58
C ILE A 104 -5.21 -6.10 -5.35
N LYS A 105 -6.53 -5.87 -5.45
CA LYS A 105 -7.51 -6.94 -5.39
C LYS A 105 -7.27 -7.80 -6.62
N THR A 106 -6.99 -9.10 -6.41
CA THR A 106 -6.78 -10.08 -7.48
C THR A 106 -8.03 -10.93 -7.61
#